data_AF-A0A968CTK3-F1
#
_entry.id   AF-A0A968CTK3-F1
#
_cell.length_a   1.000
_cell.length_b   1.000
_cell.length_c   1.000
_cell.angle_alpha   90.00
_cell.angle_beta   90.00
_cell.angle_gamma   90.00
#
_symmetry.space_group_name_H-M   'P 1'
#
loop_
_entity.id
_entity.type
_entity.pdbx_description
1 polymer ?
#
loop_
_entity_poly.entity_id
_entity_poly.type
_entity_poly.pdbx_seq_one_letter_code
_entity_poly.pdbx_strand_id
1 'polypeptide(L)'
;MRNPESDIYDNQASYYINKLYDFIGPLAVEKEIKKHKRVLDLSGPIVSETILRKRHPWWEAFSTVLDMRKRGMSIKRHLTPEIKMLAGDALKIIKLKKFMPDSVQRKYKRDLITKERAFDYLFEIQIAWHYYLKNHELQWYEDDGEKHPEFLVKTPNFDFNVECKRISVDIARKIKRKDFSRFAEALFSEIEKKTYSGNIDIILNDRLESNQIDRLVVDTLKFVDSGKTNEISKTQLGDFDLNLYRKNGEGINLVELEKRLQDVRNSSGTHAAFFAPKKSGDNIIDPIFVSLKSRKPDKVLDGIYDKIYEAALNQLIDSMPGIIVAFLEDVYDLRELGSGTGLQIMTNELLSKKKFSHIAGISYCSETQIHSHSMSEIYNSQNLFFRNPHCKFENAKTYQFIDQQ
;
A
#
# COMPACT_ATOMS: atom_id res chain seq x y z
N MET A 1 -13.66 8.98 3.61
CA MET A 1 -13.90 9.76 2.36
C MET A 1 -14.99 9.06 1.56
N ARG A 2 -16.10 9.75 1.29
CA ARG A 2 -17.40 9.10 1.06
C ARG A 2 -17.26 8.25 -0.20
N ASN A 3 -17.66 6.99 -0.09
CA ASN A 3 -18.04 6.15 -1.22
C ASN A 3 -19.54 6.40 -1.44
N PRO A 4 -19.97 7.32 -2.31
CA PRO A 4 -21.00 6.96 -3.26
C PRO A 4 -20.22 6.27 -4.40
N GLU A 5 -20.72 5.31 -5.16
CA GLU A 5 -21.57 5.69 -6.28
C GLU A 5 -21.42 7.18 -6.69
N SER A 6 -20.19 7.64 -6.92
CA SER A 6 -19.96 8.66 -7.94
C SER A 6 -20.59 8.03 -9.16
N ASP A 7 -21.81 8.47 -9.52
CA ASP A 7 -22.67 7.86 -10.53
C ASP A 7 -21.97 7.81 -11.90
N ILE A 8 -20.95 6.98 -12.02
CA ILE A 8 -20.69 6.26 -13.24
C ILE A 8 -21.85 5.29 -13.28
N TYR A 9 -22.96 5.78 -13.81
CA TYR A 9 -23.99 4.92 -14.32
C TYR A 9 -23.29 3.81 -15.11
N ASP A 10 -23.71 2.55 -14.94
CA ASP A 10 -23.03 1.41 -15.57
C ASP A 10 -22.85 1.58 -17.10
N ASN A 11 -23.64 2.45 -17.73
CA ASN A 11 -23.51 2.84 -19.14
C ASN A 11 -22.32 3.76 -19.46
N GLN A 12 -21.75 4.49 -18.50
CA GLN A 12 -20.61 5.40 -18.68
C GLN A 12 -19.26 4.73 -18.43
N ALA A 13 -19.21 3.57 -17.77
CA ALA A 13 -17.96 2.90 -17.44
C ALA A 13 -17.08 2.64 -18.68
N SER A 14 -17.67 2.09 -19.74
CA SER A 14 -16.97 1.85 -21.01
C SER A 14 -16.37 3.12 -21.61
N TYR A 15 -17.08 4.24 -21.52
CA TYR A 15 -16.63 5.53 -22.04
C TYR A 15 -15.38 6.02 -21.31
N TYR A 16 -15.42 6.06 -19.97
CA TYR A 16 -14.28 6.55 -19.19
C TYR A 16 -13.07 5.61 -19.29
N ILE A 17 -13.28 4.29 -19.25
CA ILE A 17 -12.20 3.32 -19.45
C ILE A 17 -11.53 3.53 -20.81
N ASN A 18 -12.30 3.79 -21.88
CA ASN A 18 -11.72 4.12 -23.20
C ASN A 18 -10.90 5.41 -23.17
N LYS A 19 -11.44 6.46 -22.56
CA LYS A 19 -10.71 7.73 -22.44
C LYS A 19 -9.41 7.59 -21.67
N LEU A 20 -9.39 6.78 -20.60
CA LEU A 20 -8.16 6.48 -19.86
C LEU A 20 -7.19 5.63 -20.70
N TYR A 21 -7.69 4.62 -21.40
CA TYR A 21 -6.90 3.79 -22.31
C TYR A 21 -6.20 4.64 -23.39
N ASP A 22 -6.92 5.59 -23.99
CA ASP A 22 -6.39 6.52 -24.98
C ASP A 22 -5.38 7.50 -24.35
N PHE A 23 -5.69 8.02 -23.15
CA PHE A 23 -4.81 8.93 -22.41
C PHE A 23 -3.45 8.27 -22.11
N ILE A 24 -3.46 7.05 -21.56
CA ILE A 24 -2.26 6.27 -21.25
C ILE A 24 -1.54 5.80 -22.52
N GLY A 25 -2.30 5.54 -23.60
CA GLY A 25 -1.78 5.03 -24.86
C GLY A 25 -1.98 3.52 -24.99
N PRO A 26 -2.78 3.05 -25.97
CA PRO A 26 -3.13 1.64 -26.14
C PRO A 26 -1.94 0.67 -26.10
N LEU A 27 -0.91 0.95 -26.89
CA LEU A 27 0.28 0.11 -26.99
C LEU A 27 1.05 -0.01 -25.66
N ALA A 28 1.07 1.07 -24.86
CA ALA A 28 1.75 1.07 -23.58
C ALA A 28 1.00 0.21 -22.56
N VAL A 29 -0.34 0.31 -22.53
CA VAL A 29 -1.20 -0.51 -21.68
C VAL A 29 -1.06 -1.99 -22.04
N GLU A 30 -1.19 -2.35 -23.32
CA GLU A 30 -1.05 -3.75 -23.77
C GLU A 30 0.33 -4.35 -23.42
N LYS A 31 1.39 -3.56 -23.62
CA LYS A 31 2.76 -3.96 -23.27
C LYS A 31 2.91 -4.26 -21.78
N GLU A 32 2.44 -3.37 -20.90
CA GLU A 32 2.56 -3.59 -19.46
C GLU A 32 1.63 -4.70 -18.95
N ILE A 33 0.44 -4.89 -19.52
CA ILE A 33 -0.41 -6.05 -19.21
C ILE A 33 0.33 -7.35 -19.55
N LYS A 34 0.93 -7.45 -20.75
CA LYS A 34 1.70 -8.64 -21.15
C LYS A 34 2.87 -8.90 -20.21
N LYS A 35 3.60 -7.85 -19.82
CA LYS A 35 4.70 -7.95 -18.86
C LYS A 35 4.21 -8.34 -17.46
N HIS A 36 3.08 -7.80 -17.02
CA HIS A 36 2.46 -8.13 -15.74
C HIS A 36 2.05 -9.60 -15.69
N LYS A 37 1.31 -10.09 -16.71
CA LYS A 37 0.96 -11.51 -16.85
C LYS A 37 2.19 -12.41 -16.81
N ARG A 38 3.21 -12.12 -17.64
CA ARG A 38 4.46 -12.90 -17.64
C ARG A 38 5.13 -12.95 -16.27
N VAL A 39 5.12 -11.86 -15.51
CA VAL A 39 5.71 -11.83 -14.18
C VAL A 39 4.88 -12.65 -13.19
N LEU A 40 3.54 -12.62 -13.27
CA LEU A 40 2.68 -13.49 -12.47
C LEU A 40 2.91 -14.96 -12.80
N ASP A 41 2.98 -15.32 -14.08
CA ASP A 41 3.19 -16.70 -14.55
C ASP A 41 4.54 -17.29 -14.08
N LEU A 42 5.55 -16.43 -13.90
CA LEU A 42 6.90 -16.83 -13.46
C LEU A 42 7.09 -16.77 -11.93
N SER A 43 6.11 -16.26 -11.18
CA SER A 43 6.21 -16.10 -9.73
C SER A 43 5.43 -17.17 -9.01
N GLY A 44 5.88 -17.57 -7.84
CA GLY A 44 5.11 -18.47 -6.99
C GLY A 44 3.86 -17.78 -6.42
N PRO A 45 2.94 -18.58 -5.85
CA PRO A 45 1.63 -18.10 -5.44
C PRO A 45 1.69 -17.02 -4.34
N ILE A 46 2.68 -17.07 -3.45
CA ILE A 46 2.76 -16.10 -2.34
C ILE A 46 3.13 -14.72 -2.88
N VAL A 47 4.20 -14.61 -3.65
CA VAL A 47 4.67 -13.36 -4.25
C VAL A 47 3.65 -12.86 -5.27
N SER A 48 3.01 -13.76 -6.03
CA SER A 48 1.94 -13.42 -6.95
C SER A 48 0.77 -12.72 -6.23
N GLU A 49 0.16 -13.38 -5.23
CA GLU A 49 -1.03 -12.89 -4.53
C GLU A 49 -0.74 -11.73 -3.58
N THR A 50 0.35 -11.80 -2.81
CA THR A 50 0.61 -10.82 -1.74
C THR A 50 1.29 -9.55 -2.24
N ILE A 51 2.02 -9.62 -3.36
CA ILE A 51 2.83 -8.51 -3.87
C ILE A 51 2.42 -8.13 -5.29
N LEU A 52 2.50 -9.05 -6.24
CA LEU A 52 2.48 -8.70 -7.67
C LEU A 52 1.10 -8.26 -8.15
N ARG A 53 0.03 -8.94 -7.74
CA ARG A 53 -1.35 -8.51 -8.07
C ARG A 53 -1.67 -7.14 -7.46
N LYS A 54 -1.19 -6.90 -6.24
CA LYS A 54 -1.35 -5.62 -5.53
C LYS A 54 -0.42 -4.51 -6.01
N ARG A 55 0.57 -4.79 -6.87
CA ARG A 55 1.53 -3.79 -7.36
C ARG A 55 0.92 -2.78 -8.32
N HIS A 56 -0.23 -3.04 -8.93
CA HIS A 56 -0.84 -2.05 -9.79
C HIS A 56 -2.36 -2.12 -9.72
N PRO A 57 -3.06 -0.99 -9.51
CA PRO A 57 -4.50 -1.01 -9.25
C PRO A 57 -5.36 -1.42 -10.45
N TRP A 58 -4.80 -1.37 -11.67
CA TRP A 58 -5.61 -1.48 -12.88
C TRP A 58 -5.31 -2.66 -13.81
N TRP A 59 -4.18 -3.36 -13.67
CA TRP A 59 -3.75 -4.27 -14.76
C TRP A 59 -4.64 -5.49 -14.92
N GLU A 60 -5.18 -6.03 -13.83
CA GLU A 60 -6.17 -7.10 -13.89
C GLU A 60 -7.48 -6.60 -14.52
N ALA A 61 -8.00 -5.44 -14.07
CA ALA A 61 -9.21 -4.84 -14.62
C ALA A 61 -9.08 -4.52 -16.11
N PHE A 62 -7.96 -3.92 -16.55
CA PHE A 62 -7.71 -3.68 -17.97
C PHE A 62 -7.61 -4.99 -18.77
N SER A 63 -6.91 -6.01 -18.25
CA SER A 63 -6.84 -7.31 -18.91
C SER A 63 -8.23 -7.89 -19.14
N THR A 64 -9.07 -7.89 -18.10
CA THR A 64 -10.45 -8.37 -18.15
C THR A 64 -11.27 -7.60 -19.18
N VAL A 65 -11.17 -6.26 -19.19
CA VAL A 65 -11.87 -5.41 -20.16
C VAL A 65 -11.43 -5.69 -21.60
N LEU A 66 -10.12 -5.85 -21.85
CA LEU A 66 -9.61 -6.13 -23.19
C LEU A 66 -10.02 -7.53 -23.67
N ASP A 67 -10.04 -8.53 -22.79
CA ASP A 67 -10.47 -9.88 -23.14
C ASP A 67 -11.99 -9.93 -23.39
N MET A 68 -12.80 -9.18 -22.62
CA MET A 68 -14.23 -9.00 -22.90
C MET A 68 -14.47 -8.40 -24.29
N ARG A 69 -13.71 -7.38 -24.68
CA ARG A 69 -13.83 -6.76 -26.02
C ARG A 69 -13.55 -7.74 -27.14
N LYS A 70 -12.48 -8.54 -27.01
CA LYS A 70 -12.14 -9.59 -27.99
C LYS A 70 -13.25 -10.62 -28.16
N ARG A 71 -14.00 -10.90 -27.09
CA ARG A 71 -15.13 -11.84 -27.08
C ARG A 71 -16.48 -11.18 -27.45
N GLY A 72 -16.50 -9.88 -27.78
CA GLY A 72 -17.74 -9.15 -28.05
C GLY A 72 -18.66 -9.00 -26.82
N MET A 73 -18.12 -9.14 -25.61
CA MET A 73 -18.88 -9.02 -24.37
C MET A 73 -19.08 -7.56 -23.96
N SER A 74 -20.27 -7.25 -23.43
CA SER A 74 -20.56 -5.93 -22.89
C SER A 74 -19.93 -5.73 -21.50
N ILE A 75 -19.12 -4.68 -21.34
CA ILE A 75 -18.57 -4.27 -20.03
C ILE A 75 -19.70 -3.99 -19.03
N LYS A 76 -20.77 -3.32 -19.48
CA LYS A 76 -21.94 -2.98 -18.65
C LYS A 76 -22.56 -4.20 -17.99
N ARG A 77 -22.65 -5.34 -18.70
CA ARG A 77 -23.25 -6.57 -18.19
C ARG A 77 -22.33 -7.38 -17.27
N HIS A 78 -21.04 -7.02 -17.19
CA HIS A 78 -20.01 -7.76 -16.45
C HIS A 78 -19.16 -6.82 -15.60
N LEU A 79 -19.81 -5.85 -14.96
CA LEU A 79 -19.16 -4.77 -14.23
C LEU A 79 -18.72 -5.26 -12.84
N THR A 80 -17.51 -5.83 -12.76
CA THR A 80 -16.92 -6.24 -11.47
C THR A 80 -16.50 -5.03 -10.63
N PRO A 81 -16.30 -5.16 -9.31
CA PRO A 81 -15.80 -4.08 -8.46
C PRO A 81 -14.51 -3.43 -8.97
N GLU A 82 -13.58 -4.22 -9.51
CA GLU A 82 -12.30 -3.75 -10.05
C GLU A 82 -12.51 -2.92 -11.33
N ILE A 83 -13.46 -3.32 -12.17
CA ILE A 83 -13.83 -2.55 -13.38
C ILE A 83 -14.52 -1.25 -12.99
N LYS A 84 -15.39 -1.27 -11.96
CA LYS A 84 -16.01 -0.05 -11.40
C LYS A 84 -14.94 0.90 -10.86
N MET A 85 -13.98 0.39 -10.08
CA MET A 85 -12.87 1.18 -9.55
C MET A 85 -12.03 1.81 -10.67
N LEU A 86 -11.65 1.02 -11.68
CA LEU A 86 -10.94 1.50 -12.87
C LEU A 86 -11.72 2.62 -13.58
N ALA A 87 -13.03 2.46 -13.78
CA ALA A 87 -13.87 3.49 -14.38
C ALA A 87 -13.94 4.75 -13.49
N GLY A 88 -14.04 4.57 -12.17
CA GLY A 88 -14.02 5.63 -11.17
C GLY A 88 -12.77 6.49 -11.27
N ASP A 89 -11.60 5.85 -11.26
CA ASP A 89 -10.32 6.56 -11.41
C ASP A 89 -10.18 7.21 -12.79
N ALA A 90 -10.64 6.54 -13.84
CA ALA A 90 -10.67 7.09 -15.19
C ALA A 90 -11.49 8.40 -15.25
N LEU A 91 -12.68 8.42 -14.64
CA LEU A 91 -13.49 9.64 -14.54
C LEU A 91 -12.72 10.77 -13.87
N LYS A 92 -12.11 10.52 -12.69
CA LYS A 92 -11.34 11.53 -11.94
C LYS A 92 -10.23 12.11 -12.79
N ILE A 93 -9.41 11.25 -13.40
CA ILE A 93 -8.27 11.67 -14.25
C ILE A 93 -8.75 12.51 -15.43
N ILE A 94 -9.78 12.06 -16.15
CA ILE A 94 -10.28 12.77 -17.34
C ILE A 94 -10.90 14.11 -16.98
N LYS A 95 -11.52 14.25 -15.80
CA LYS A 95 -12.07 15.52 -15.32
C LYS A 95 -10.98 16.46 -14.81
N LEU A 96 -9.97 15.94 -14.13
CA LEU A 96 -8.94 16.75 -13.47
C LEU A 96 -7.80 17.16 -14.40
N LYS A 97 -7.49 16.38 -15.44
CA LYS A 97 -6.36 16.69 -16.35
C LYS A 97 -6.44 18.07 -17.01
N LYS A 98 -7.64 18.66 -17.13
CA LYS A 98 -7.82 20.01 -17.69
C LYS A 98 -7.20 21.12 -16.83
N PHE A 99 -6.92 20.82 -15.55
CA PHE A 99 -6.26 21.72 -14.61
C PHE A 99 -4.74 21.48 -14.52
N MET A 100 -4.24 20.49 -15.26
CA MET A 100 -2.84 20.09 -15.24
C MET A 100 -2.11 20.67 -16.45
N PRO A 101 -0.93 21.28 -16.25
CA PRO A 101 -0.03 21.58 -17.35
C PRO A 101 0.38 20.33 -18.15
N ASP A 102 0.83 20.54 -19.39
CA ASP A 102 1.25 19.44 -20.27
C ASP A 102 2.43 18.65 -19.69
N SER A 103 3.34 19.31 -18.95
CA SER A 103 4.47 18.67 -18.26
C SER A 103 3.96 17.61 -17.27
N VAL A 104 3.01 18.00 -16.42
CA VAL A 104 2.35 17.16 -15.41
C VAL A 104 1.56 16.02 -16.07
N GLN A 105 0.78 16.32 -17.11
CA GLN A 105 0.05 15.27 -17.84
C GLN A 105 0.99 14.21 -18.42
N ARG A 106 2.16 14.62 -18.96
CA ARG A 106 3.19 13.69 -19.45
C ARG A 106 3.84 12.89 -18.32
N LYS A 107 4.18 13.54 -17.20
CA LYS A 107 4.71 12.88 -15.98
C LYS A 107 3.75 11.79 -15.51
N TYR A 108 2.47 12.13 -15.34
CA TYR A 108 1.44 11.20 -14.87
C TYR A 108 1.15 10.08 -15.84
N LYS A 109 1.13 10.36 -17.15
CA LYS A 109 1.02 9.30 -18.16
C LYS A 109 2.12 8.26 -18.02
N ARG A 110 3.37 8.70 -17.81
CA ARG A 110 4.51 7.80 -17.57
C ARG A 110 4.36 7.06 -16.25
N ASP A 111 4.07 7.76 -15.17
CA ASP A 111 4.12 7.22 -13.81
C ASP A 111 2.95 6.25 -13.54
N LEU A 112 1.77 6.50 -14.12
CA LEU A 112 0.60 5.60 -14.14
C LEU A 112 0.84 4.26 -14.82
N ILE A 113 1.85 4.15 -15.69
CA ILE A 113 2.22 2.90 -16.35
C ILE A 113 3.15 2.09 -15.43
N THR A 114 3.84 2.75 -14.51
CA THR A 114 4.83 2.10 -13.65
C THR A 114 4.18 1.48 -12.41
N LYS A 115 4.63 0.27 -12.08
CA LYS A 115 4.14 -0.51 -10.92
C LYS A 115 4.42 0.16 -9.56
N GLU A 116 5.35 1.12 -9.50
CA GLU A 116 5.80 1.67 -8.22
C GLU A 116 5.18 3.05 -7.92
N ARG A 117 4.78 3.80 -8.95
CA ARG A 117 4.31 5.18 -8.80
C ARG A 117 2.83 5.40 -9.10
N ALA A 118 2.15 4.44 -9.73
CA ALA A 118 0.75 4.61 -10.12
C ALA A 118 -0.14 4.95 -8.91
N PHE A 119 0.10 4.32 -7.76
CA PHE A 119 -0.67 4.60 -6.55
C PHE A 119 -0.38 5.96 -5.92
N ASP A 120 0.85 6.47 -6.01
CA ASP A 120 1.19 7.81 -5.50
C ASP A 120 0.35 8.85 -6.23
N TYR A 121 0.32 8.75 -7.56
CA TYR A 121 -0.47 9.62 -8.39
C TYR A 121 -1.99 9.43 -8.18
N LEU A 122 -2.46 8.20 -8.05
CA LEU A 122 -3.89 7.96 -7.80
C LEU A 122 -4.34 8.54 -6.47
N PHE A 123 -3.44 8.52 -5.49
CA PHE A 123 -3.67 9.20 -4.23
C PHE A 123 -3.75 10.73 -4.41
N GLU A 124 -2.80 11.35 -5.12
CA GLU A 124 -2.86 12.78 -5.47
C GLU A 124 -4.19 13.15 -6.15
N ILE A 125 -4.61 12.35 -7.13
CA ILE A 125 -5.88 12.52 -7.85
C ILE A 125 -7.08 12.39 -6.95
N GLN A 126 -7.05 11.44 -6.01
CA GLN A 126 -8.13 11.27 -5.05
C GLN A 126 -8.27 12.49 -4.14
N ILE A 127 -7.16 13.08 -3.69
CA ILE A 127 -7.18 14.30 -2.87
C ILE A 127 -7.64 15.50 -3.69
N ALA A 128 -7.16 15.66 -4.92
CA ALA A 128 -7.64 16.70 -5.81
C ALA A 128 -9.15 16.56 -6.12
N TRP A 129 -9.62 15.34 -6.35
CA TRP A 129 -11.03 15.05 -6.59
C TRP A 129 -11.92 15.48 -5.42
N HIS A 130 -11.46 15.30 -4.17
CA HIS A 130 -12.16 15.79 -2.99
C HIS A 130 -12.45 17.30 -3.07
N TYR A 131 -11.44 18.10 -3.40
CA TYR A 131 -11.60 19.55 -3.52
C TYR A 131 -12.40 19.98 -4.76
N TYR A 132 -12.25 19.25 -5.86
CA TYR A 132 -13.08 19.45 -7.05
C TYR A 132 -14.57 19.27 -6.75
N LEU A 133 -14.94 18.24 -5.98
CA LEU A 133 -16.33 18.02 -5.56
C LEU A 133 -16.88 19.10 -4.63
N LYS A 134 -16.00 19.84 -3.94
CA LYS A 134 -16.35 21.04 -3.14
C LYS A 134 -16.47 22.31 -3.97
N ASN A 135 -16.44 22.21 -5.30
CA ASN A 135 -16.45 23.34 -6.24
C ASN A 135 -15.26 24.29 -6.05
N HIS A 136 -14.11 23.78 -5.61
CA HIS A 136 -12.87 24.54 -5.60
C HIS A 136 -12.15 24.44 -6.94
N GLU A 137 -11.48 25.53 -7.33
CA GLU A 137 -10.60 25.51 -8.50
C GLU A 137 -9.25 24.92 -8.10
N LEU A 138 -8.64 24.18 -9.02
CA LEU A 138 -7.38 23.48 -8.81
C LEU A 138 -6.37 23.97 -9.84
N GLN A 139 -5.11 24.06 -9.42
CA GLN A 139 -4.00 24.40 -10.30
C GLN A 139 -2.78 23.58 -9.92
N TRP A 140 -2.31 22.73 -10.85
CA TRP A 140 -1.06 22.00 -10.66
C TRP A 140 0.13 22.88 -11.00
N TYR A 141 1.23 22.67 -10.29
CA TYR A 141 2.52 23.29 -10.60
C TYR A 141 3.18 22.57 -11.78
N GLU A 142 3.97 23.29 -12.57
CA GLU A 142 4.72 22.72 -13.69
C GLU A 142 5.79 21.73 -13.18
N ASP A 143 5.99 20.61 -13.87
CA ASP A 143 7.07 19.65 -13.57
C ASP A 143 8.37 20.12 -14.25
N ASP A 144 9.03 21.11 -13.64
CA ASP A 144 10.30 21.70 -14.11
C ASP A 144 11.54 21.16 -13.36
N GLY A 145 11.34 20.23 -12.43
CA GLY A 145 12.38 19.63 -11.60
C GLY A 145 12.62 20.37 -10.28
N GLU A 146 11.95 21.49 -10.03
CA GLU A 146 11.94 22.13 -8.71
C GLU A 146 11.03 21.39 -7.73
N LYS A 147 11.28 21.58 -6.43
CA LYS A 147 10.43 21.02 -5.38
C LYS A 147 9.26 21.96 -5.14
N HIS A 148 8.07 21.53 -5.53
CA HIS A 148 6.83 22.26 -5.35
C HIS A 148 5.79 21.35 -4.65
N PRO A 149 4.69 21.92 -4.13
CA PRO A 149 3.54 21.12 -3.70
C PRO A 149 2.88 20.47 -4.92
N GLU A 150 2.12 19.40 -4.73
CA GLU A 150 1.44 18.75 -5.86
C GLU A 150 0.46 19.69 -6.59
N PHE A 151 -0.35 20.45 -5.85
CA PHE A 151 -1.27 21.43 -6.44
C PHE A 151 -1.73 22.51 -5.45
N LEU A 152 -2.19 23.63 -6.00
CA LEU A 152 -2.87 24.72 -5.33
C LEU A 152 -4.39 24.51 -5.38
N VAL A 153 -5.06 24.76 -4.26
CA VAL A 153 -6.53 24.82 -4.16
C VAL A 153 -6.94 26.26 -3.96
N LYS A 154 -7.80 26.77 -4.85
CA LYS A 154 -8.37 28.12 -4.72
C LYS A 154 -9.75 28.05 -4.10
N THR A 155 -9.92 28.76 -2.98
CA THR A 155 -11.21 28.90 -2.31
C THR A 155 -11.72 30.33 -2.45
N PRO A 156 -12.99 30.62 -2.12
CA PRO A 156 -13.49 31.99 -2.16
C PRO A 156 -12.72 32.98 -1.26
N ASN A 157 -12.09 32.49 -0.18
CA ASN A 157 -11.52 33.35 0.87
C ASN A 157 -9.99 33.37 0.89
N PHE A 158 -9.34 32.31 0.41
CA PHE A 158 -7.88 32.16 0.38
C PHE A 158 -7.48 30.96 -0.47
N ASP A 159 -6.21 30.91 -0.87
CA ASP A 159 -5.63 29.78 -1.58
C ASP A 159 -4.69 29.01 -0.65
N PHE A 160 -4.54 27.70 -0.87
CA PHE A 160 -3.62 26.88 -0.08
C PHE A 160 -2.99 25.75 -0.90
N ASN A 161 -1.76 25.40 -0.51
CA ASN A 161 -0.99 24.34 -1.13
C ASN A 161 -1.32 22.98 -0.54
N VAL A 162 -1.38 21.96 -1.39
CA VAL A 162 -1.57 20.56 -1.00
C VAL A 162 -0.35 19.77 -1.42
N GLU A 163 0.29 19.14 -0.44
CA GLU A 163 1.34 18.16 -0.66
C GLU A 163 0.83 16.77 -0.30
N CYS A 164 0.99 15.81 -1.20
CA CYS A 164 0.54 14.43 -0.98
C CYS A 164 1.74 13.51 -0.75
N LYS A 165 1.67 12.66 0.27
CA LYS A 165 2.68 11.63 0.54
C LYS A 165 2.04 10.28 0.70
N ARG A 166 2.50 9.30 -0.08
CA ARG A 166 2.24 7.90 0.20
C ARG A 166 3.42 7.33 0.95
N ILE A 167 3.17 6.86 2.17
CA ILE A 167 4.22 6.42 3.09
C ILE A 167 3.99 4.95 3.41
N SER A 168 4.90 4.12 2.91
CA SER A 168 4.91 2.69 3.23
C SER A 168 5.39 2.47 4.65
N VAL A 169 4.70 1.63 5.42
CA VAL A 169 5.20 1.22 6.75
C VAL A 169 6.49 0.38 6.64
N ASP A 170 6.87 -0.09 5.46
CA ASP A 170 8.14 -0.76 5.21
C ASP A 170 9.35 0.20 5.15
N ILE A 171 9.13 1.53 5.12
CA ILE A 171 10.18 2.56 4.95
C ILE A 171 11.34 2.41 5.96
N ALA A 172 11.01 2.07 7.20
CA ALA A 172 11.96 1.97 8.30
C ALA A 172 11.85 0.63 9.07
N ARG A 173 11.21 -0.38 8.47
CA ARG A 173 11.24 -1.75 8.99
C ARG A 173 12.61 -2.39 8.84
N LYS A 174 12.95 -3.25 9.79
CA LYS A 174 14.11 -4.14 9.73
C LYS A 174 13.90 -5.31 8.79
N ILE A 175 12.66 -5.74 8.59
CA ILE A 175 12.32 -6.76 7.61
C ILE A 175 11.21 -6.17 6.74
N LYS A 176 11.48 -5.94 5.47
CA LYS A 176 10.44 -5.51 4.54
C LYS A 176 9.55 -6.69 4.20
N ARG A 177 8.24 -6.47 4.05
CA ARG A 177 7.30 -7.53 3.71
C ARG A 177 7.66 -8.22 2.40
N LYS A 178 8.08 -7.44 1.39
CA LYS A 178 8.52 -7.96 0.10
C LYS A 178 9.69 -8.95 0.25
N ASP A 179 10.66 -8.62 1.10
CA ASP A 179 11.84 -9.47 1.30
C ASP A 179 11.48 -10.72 2.11
N PHE A 180 10.61 -10.60 3.11
CA PHE A 180 10.05 -11.74 3.82
C PHE A 180 9.28 -12.70 2.89
N SER A 181 8.36 -12.20 2.06
CA SER A 181 7.58 -13.06 1.15
C SER A 181 8.47 -13.79 0.14
N ARG A 182 9.53 -13.12 -0.36
CA ARG A 182 10.52 -13.75 -1.24
C ARG A 182 11.29 -14.87 -0.53
N PHE A 183 11.72 -14.61 0.71
CA PHE A 183 12.36 -15.61 1.55
C PHE A 183 11.44 -16.81 1.79
N ALA A 184 10.22 -16.57 2.25
CA ALA A 184 9.24 -17.61 2.56
C ALA A 184 8.91 -18.45 1.33
N GLU A 185 8.65 -17.84 0.17
CA GLU A 185 8.35 -18.55 -1.07
C GLU A 185 9.51 -19.44 -1.53
N ALA A 186 10.73 -18.92 -1.52
CA ALA A 186 11.92 -19.69 -1.88
C ALA A 186 12.15 -20.86 -0.93
N LEU A 187 11.88 -20.67 0.37
CA LEU A 187 12.07 -21.70 1.38
C LEU A 187 10.99 -22.78 1.33
N PHE A 188 9.72 -22.43 1.19
CA PHE A 188 8.62 -23.39 1.24
C PHE A 188 8.76 -24.50 0.19
N SER A 189 9.11 -24.14 -1.05
CA SER A 189 9.28 -25.13 -2.12
C SER A 189 10.38 -26.15 -1.79
N GLU A 190 11.48 -25.70 -1.19
CA GLU A 190 12.61 -26.57 -0.86
C GLU A 190 12.32 -27.47 0.35
N ILE A 191 11.67 -26.95 1.39
CA ILE A 191 11.26 -27.75 2.55
C ILE A 191 10.20 -28.80 2.16
N GLU A 192 9.27 -28.42 1.28
CA GLU A 192 8.26 -29.34 0.76
C GLU A 192 8.89 -30.51 -0.01
N LYS A 193 9.83 -30.24 -0.92
CA LYS A 193 10.57 -31.26 -1.68
C LYS A 193 11.32 -32.23 -0.78
N LYS A 194 11.82 -31.74 0.35
CA LYS A 194 12.51 -32.54 1.36
C LYS A 194 11.56 -33.31 2.29
N THR A 195 10.25 -33.27 2.05
CA THR A 195 9.20 -33.97 2.81
C THR A 195 9.15 -33.65 4.30
N TYR A 196 9.39 -32.38 4.64
CA TYR A 196 9.24 -31.86 6.01
C TYR A 196 7.98 -31.00 6.17
N SER A 197 7.50 -30.92 7.40
CA SER A 197 6.46 -30.02 7.92
C SER A 197 6.89 -29.50 9.30
N GLY A 198 6.19 -28.49 9.83
CA GLY A 198 6.49 -27.89 11.13
C GLY A 198 6.82 -26.40 11.08
N ASN A 199 7.64 -25.93 12.02
CA ASN A 199 7.92 -24.50 12.22
C ASN A 199 9.38 -24.14 11.92
N ILE A 200 9.57 -22.95 11.34
CA ILE A 200 10.85 -22.32 11.09
C ILE A 200 10.78 -20.91 11.67
N ASP A 201 11.40 -20.72 12.83
CA ASP A 201 11.39 -19.45 13.54
C ASP A 201 12.81 -18.84 13.52
N ILE A 202 12.96 -17.68 12.88
CA ILE A 202 14.27 -17.05 12.69
C ILE A 202 14.31 -15.67 13.35
N ILE A 203 15.34 -15.44 14.16
CA ILE A 203 15.60 -14.17 14.83
C ILE A 203 16.91 -13.58 14.29
N LEU A 204 16.80 -12.58 13.41
CA LEU A 204 17.94 -11.88 12.82
C LEU A 204 18.59 -10.90 13.79
N ASN A 205 19.91 -10.77 13.70
CA ASN A 205 20.70 -9.83 14.51
C ASN A 205 20.39 -8.36 14.16
N ASP A 206 20.02 -8.07 12.91
CA ASP A 206 19.64 -6.73 12.44
C ASP A 206 18.61 -6.82 11.30
N ARG A 207 18.76 -6.00 10.26
CA ARG A 207 17.89 -5.89 9.09
C ARG A 207 18.12 -7.05 8.13
N LEU A 208 17.05 -7.52 7.49
CA LEU A 208 17.14 -8.35 6.29
C LEU A 208 17.31 -7.45 5.07
N GLU A 209 18.47 -7.50 4.44
CA GLU A 209 18.71 -6.86 3.14
C GLU A 209 18.29 -7.77 1.99
N SER A 210 17.82 -7.20 0.87
CA SER A 210 17.32 -7.99 -0.26
C SER A 210 18.37 -8.92 -0.89
N ASN A 211 19.67 -8.60 -0.76
CA ASN A 211 20.80 -9.44 -1.22
C ASN A 211 21.15 -10.58 -0.25
N GLN A 212 20.62 -10.57 0.97
CA GLN A 212 20.85 -11.62 1.97
C GLN A 212 19.83 -12.75 1.89
N ILE A 213 18.73 -12.59 1.13
CA ILE A 213 17.63 -13.56 1.05
C ILE A 213 18.14 -14.94 0.61
N ASP A 214 18.92 -15.02 -0.46
CA ASP A 214 19.39 -16.33 -0.97
C ASP A 214 20.32 -17.01 0.04
N ARG A 215 21.18 -16.23 0.71
CA ARG A 215 22.03 -16.74 1.79
C ARG A 215 21.19 -17.24 2.97
N LEU A 216 20.14 -16.51 3.35
CA LEU A 216 19.24 -16.90 4.43
C LEU A 216 18.57 -18.25 4.11
N VAL A 217 18.06 -18.42 2.88
CA VAL A 217 17.50 -19.70 2.41
C VAL A 217 18.55 -20.82 2.48
N VAL A 218 19.75 -20.58 1.93
CA VAL A 218 20.83 -21.57 1.93
C VAL A 218 21.23 -21.99 3.34
N ASP A 219 21.37 -21.04 4.27
CA ASP A 219 21.75 -21.34 5.65
C ASP A 219 20.63 -22.09 6.39
N THR A 220 19.36 -21.77 6.17
CA THR A 220 18.23 -22.59 6.68
C THR A 220 18.29 -24.01 6.14
N LEU A 221 18.47 -24.19 4.82
CA LEU A 221 18.49 -25.52 4.20
C LEU A 221 19.67 -26.37 4.64
N LYS A 222 20.85 -25.77 4.89
CA LYS A 222 22.00 -26.49 5.47
C LYS A 222 21.66 -27.12 6.81
N PHE A 223 20.93 -26.42 7.68
CA PHE A 223 20.53 -26.99 8.97
C PHE A 223 19.56 -28.15 8.81
N VAL A 224 18.59 -28.02 7.91
CA VAL A 224 17.67 -29.11 7.54
C VAL A 224 18.44 -30.33 7.03
N ASP A 225 19.39 -30.11 6.12
CA ASP A 225 20.19 -31.19 5.51
C ASP A 225 21.15 -31.87 6.49
N SER A 226 21.61 -31.13 7.51
CA SER A 226 22.42 -31.69 8.60
C SER A 226 21.60 -32.37 9.71
N GLY A 227 20.27 -32.42 9.59
CA GLY A 227 19.38 -33.02 10.59
C GLY A 227 19.15 -32.17 11.84
N LYS A 228 19.54 -30.89 11.82
CA LYS A 228 19.42 -29.94 12.94
C LYS A 228 18.03 -29.29 12.96
N THR A 229 17.00 -30.12 13.01
CA THR A 229 15.60 -29.71 12.84
C THR A 229 14.79 -29.66 14.13
N ASN A 230 15.44 -29.79 15.29
CA ASN A 230 14.83 -29.63 16.63
C ASN A 230 15.84 -29.00 17.60
N GLU A 231 16.69 -28.12 17.10
CA GLU A 231 17.69 -27.39 17.90
C GLU A 231 17.83 -25.95 17.41
N ILE A 232 18.20 -25.05 18.33
CA ILE A 232 18.50 -23.67 17.99
C ILE A 232 19.92 -23.60 17.41
N SER A 233 20.01 -23.29 16.14
CA SER A 233 21.26 -23.09 15.42
C SER A 233 21.60 -21.61 15.30
N LYS A 234 22.87 -21.25 15.52
CA LYS A 234 23.34 -19.86 15.41
C LYS A 234 24.14 -19.63 14.14
N THR A 235 23.91 -18.50 13.49
CA THR A 235 24.67 -18.04 12.32
C THR A 235 25.14 -16.60 12.52
N GLN A 236 25.89 -16.08 11.53
CA GLN A 236 26.18 -14.65 11.47
C GLN A 236 24.93 -13.78 11.29
N LEU A 237 23.89 -14.31 10.63
CA LEU A 237 22.65 -13.58 10.36
C LEU A 237 21.73 -13.53 11.59
N GLY A 238 21.75 -14.57 12.43
CA GLY A 238 20.86 -14.69 13.57
C GLY A 238 20.72 -16.11 14.11
N ASP A 239 19.70 -16.30 14.93
CA ASP A 239 19.33 -17.58 15.53
C ASP A 239 18.19 -18.22 14.73
N PHE A 240 18.28 -19.54 14.53
CA PHE A 240 17.39 -20.35 13.71
C PHE A 240 16.86 -21.46 14.60
N ASP A 241 15.59 -21.37 14.96
CA ASP A 241 14.86 -22.41 15.67
C ASP A 241 14.01 -23.18 14.64
N LEU A 242 14.52 -24.34 14.25
CA LEU A 242 13.84 -25.22 13.32
C LEU A 242 13.18 -26.30 14.16
N ASN A 243 11.86 -26.39 14.09
CA ASN A 243 11.05 -27.45 14.70
C ASN A 243 10.33 -28.18 13.57
N LEU A 244 11.10 -28.91 12.77
CA LEU A 244 10.64 -29.61 11.58
C LEU A 244 10.67 -31.13 11.78
N TYR A 245 9.62 -31.78 11.28
CA TYR A 245 9.44 -33.22 11.33
C TYR A 245 9.06 -33.75 9.95
N ARG A 246 9.26 -35.06 9.74
CA ARG A 246 8.87 -35.70 8.49
C ARG A 246 7.35 -35.70 8.39
N LYS A 247 6.84 -35.39 7.18
CA LYS A 247 5.41 -35.42 6.89
C LYS A 247 4.81 -36.77 7.30
N ASN A 248 3.75 -36.71 8.09
CA ASN A 248 3.06 -37.88 8.61
C ASN A 248 1.55 -37.83 8.34
N GLY A 249 1.07 -36.79 7.64
CA GLY A 249 -0.34 -36.61 7.33
C GLY A 249 -1.14 -35.97 8.45
N GLU A 250 -0.49 -35.41 9.47
CA GLU A 250 -1.17 -34.67 10.53
C GLU A 250 -1.87 -33.43 9.97
N GLY A 251 -3.13 -33.26 10.39
CA GLY A 251 -3.94 -32.10 10.06
C GLY A 251 -3.98 -31.10 11.20
N ILE A 252 -3.78 -29.83 10.89
CA ILE A 252 -4.02 -28.71 11.79
C ILE A 252 -5.26 -27.96 11.29
N ASN A 253 -6.15 -27.57 12.20
CA ASN A 253 -7.34 -26.80 11.85
C ASN A 253 -6.93 -25.43 11.26
N LEU A 254 -7.55 -25.05 10.14
CA LEU A 254 -7.22 -23.80 9.44
C LEU A 254 -7.47 -22.56 10.31
N VAL A 255 -8.58 -22.54 11.07
CA VAL A 255 -8.93 -21.41 11.94
C VAL A 255 -7.89 -21.25 13.06
N GLU A 256 -7.41 -22.36 13.61
CA GLU A 256 -6.33 -22.36 14.60
C GLU A 256 -5.02 -21.82 14.01
N LEU A 257 -4.67 -22.25 12.80
CA LEU A 257 -3.47 -21.80 12.11
C LEU A 257 -3.53 -20.31 11.76
N GLU A 258 -4.70 -19.81 11.33
CA GLU A 258 -4.95 -18.39 11.07
C GLU A 258 -4.87 -17.55 12.35
N LYS A 259 -5.44 -18.05 13.45
CA LYS A 259 -5.33 -17.39 14.76
C LYS A 259 -3.87 -17.30 15.19
N ARG A 260 -3.12 -18.39 15.11
CA ARG A 260 -1.69 -18.42 15.42
C ARG A 260 -0.90 -17.44 14.55
N LEU A 261 -1.19 -17.38 13.26
CA LEU A 261 -0.57 -16.43 12.34
C LEU A 261 -0.84 -14.99 12.78
N GLN A 262 -2.09 -14.68 13.18
CA GLN A 262 -2.47 -13.36 13.66
C GLN A 262 -1.76 -13.01 14.97
N ASP A 263 -1.70 -13.94 15.93
CA ASP A 263 -1.01 -13.74 17.21
C ASP A 263 0.48 -13.44 17.01
N VAL A 264 1.14 -14.18 16.11
CA VAL A 264 2.55 -13.92 15.76
C VAL A 264 2.72 -12.57 15.07
N ARG A 265 1.81 -12.18 14.17
CA ARG A 265 1.86 -10.87 13.48
C ARG A 265 1.56 -9.69 14.41
N ASN A 266 0.77 -9.91 15.46
CA ASN A 266 0.51 -8.91 16.49
C ASN A 266 1.74 -8.67 17.38
N SER A 267 2.70 -9.60 17.41
CA SER A 267 3.98 -9.37 18.06
C SER A 267 4.83 -8.36 17.27
N SER A 268 5.29 -7.30 17.94
CA SER A 268 6.01 -6.19 17.33
C SER A 268 7.20 -6.67 16.47
N GLY A 269 7.21 -6.28 15.20
CA GLY A 269 8.31 -6.48 14.24
C GLY A 269 8.44 -7.90 13.67
N THR A 270 7.47 -8.78 13.89
CA THR A 270 7.51 -10.17 13.39
C THR A 270 6.71 -10.31 12.10
N HIS A 271 7.31 -10.96 11.11
CA HIS A 271 6.64 -11.41 9.89
C HIS A 271 6.39 -12.91 9.97
N ALA A 272 5.23 -13.36 9.50
CA ALA A 272 4.90 -14.77 9.46
C ALA A 272 4.03 -15.14 8.27
N ALA A 273 4.19 -16.37 7.80
CA ALA A 273 3.42 -17.01 6.74
C ALA A 273 3.39 -18.52 6.98
N PHE A 274 2.41 -19.20 6.38
CA PHE A 274 2.40 -20.65 6.31
C PHE A 274 2.15 -21.12 4.89
N PHE A 275 2.62 -22.32 4.59
CA PHE A 275 2.35 -23.04 3.36
C PHE A 275 1.48 -24.26 3.69
N ALA A 276 0.40 -24.41 2.92
CA ALA A 276 -0.63 -25.42 3.10
C ALA A 276 -0.66 -26.34 1.86
N PRO A 277 0.18 -27.40 1.81
CA PRO A 277 0.31 -28.22 0.60
C PRO A 277 -0.97 -28.98 0.25
N LYS A 278 -1.75 -29.36 1.28
CA LYS A 278 -2.98 -30.13 1.11
C LYS A 278 -4.02 -29.69 2.14
N LYS A 279 -5.28 -29.64 1.70
CA LYS A 279 -6.45 -29.36 2.54
C LYS A 279 -7.37 -30.59 2.56
N SER A 280 -7.91 -30.92 3.72
CA SER A 280 -8.91 -31.98 3.92
C SER A 280 -10.00 -31.46 4.85
N GLY A 281 -11.15 -31.06 4.28
CA GLY A 281 -12.15 -30.29 5.02
C GLY A 281 -11.55 -29.00 5.55
N ASP A 282 -11.70 -28.74 6.84
CA ASP A 282 -11.13 -27.56 7.52
C ASP A 282 -9.69 -27.76 8.02
N ASN A 283 -9.10 -28.93 7.76
CA ASN A 283 -7.73 -29.24 8.18
C ASN A 283 -6.73 -29.00 7.06
N ILE A 284 -5.60 -28.37 7.40
CA ILE A 284 -4.40 -28.27 6.58
C ILE A 284 -3.48 -29.41 6.97
N ILE A 285 -3.14 -30.25 5.99
CA ILE A 285 -2.28 -31.42 6.20
C ILE A 285 -0.82 -31.01 6.02
N ASP A 286 0.01 -31.36 7.00
CA ASP A 286 1.46 -31.15 7.00
C ASP A 286 1.89 -29.69 6.68
N PRO A 287 1.39 -28.66 7.41
CA PRO A 287 1.74 -27.28 7.12
C PRO A 287 3.21 -26.98 7.41
N ILE A 288 3.76 -26.00 6.68
CA ILE A 288 5.06 -25.39 6.99
C ILE A 288 4.80 -23.96 7.44
N PHE A 289 5.18 -23.63 8.67
CA PHE A 289 5.07 -22.28 9.22
C PHE A 289 6.45 -21.62 9.26
N VAL A 290 6.54 -20.38 8.81
CA VAL A 290 7.78 -19.59 8.84
C VAL A 290 7.50 -18.27 9.55
N SER A 291 8.30 -17.96 10.56
CA SER A 291 8.37 -16.63 11.18
C SER A 291 9.77 -16.04 11.09
N LEU A 292 9.82 -14.71 10.95
CA LEU A 292 11.06 -13.95 10.86
C LEU A 292 10.92 -12.65 11.64
N LYS A 293 11.86 -12.40 12.55
CA LYS A 293 11.92 -11.20 13.40
C LYS A 293 13.33 -10.63 13.46
N SER A 294 13.47 -9.31 13.63
CA SER A 294 14.74 -8.67 13.97
C SER A 294 14.86 -8.47 15.48
N ARG A 295 16.07 -8.64 16.03
CA ARG A 295 16.39 -8.22 17.40
C ARG A 295 16.32 -6.69 17.57
N LYS A 296 16.56 -5.93 16.49
CA LYS A 296 16.45 -4.47 16.54
C LYS A 296 15.01 -4.06 16.27
N PRO A 297 14.47 -3.06 16.98
CA PRO A 297 13.13 -2.57 16.74
C PRO A 297 13.04 -1.86 15.38
N ASP A 298 11.84 -1.86 14.81
CA ASP A 298 11.50 -1.03 13.66
C ASP A 298 11.48 0.45 14.07
N LYS A 299 11.74 1.34 13.09
CA LYS A 299 11.72 2.80 13.28
C LYS A 299 10.67 3.48 12.41
N VAL A 300 9.49 2.86 12.30
CA VAL A 300 8.43 3.29 11.36
C VAL A 300 8.05 4.76 11.58
N LEU A 301 7.89 5.18 12.84
CA LEU A 301 7.55 6.59 13.16
C LEU A 301 8.63 7.57 12.70
N ASP A 302 9.92 7.28 12.93
CA ASP A 302 11.02 8.11 12.45
C ASP A 302 10.96 8.25 10.92
N GLY A 303 10.70 7.15 10.20
CA GLY A 303 10.57 7.17 8.74
C GLY A 303 9.36 7.97 8.23
N ILE A 304 8.23 7.92 8.95
CA ILE A 304 7.07 8.78 8.66
C ILE A 304 7.44 10.24 8.93
N TYR A 305 8.06 10.54 10.08
CA TYR A 305 8.49 11.89 10.46
C TYR A 305 9.36 12.52 9.38
N ASP A 306 10.39 11.81 8.93
CA ASP A 306 11.34 12.31 7.93
C ASP A 306 10.62 12.70 6.64
N LYS A 307 9.65 11.90 6.19
CA LYS A 307 8.87 12.19 4.97
C LYS A 307 7.99 13.41 5.11
N ILE A 308 7.31 13.57 6.25
CA ILE A 308 6.46 14.73 6.52
C ILE A 308 7.31 15.99 6.74
N TYR A 309 8.43 15.86 7.45
CA TYR A 309 9.38 16.95 7.67
C TYR A 309 9.99 17.44 6.36
N GLU A 310 10.42 16.53 5.48
CA GLU A 310 10.94 16.86 4.14
C GLU A 310 9.91 17.63 3.31
N ALA A 311 8.64 17.21 3.35
CA ALA A 311 7.52 17.87 2.69
C ALA A 311 7.28 19.29 3.22
N ALA A 312 7.16 19.42 4.55
CA ALA A 312 6.96 20.71 5.22
C ALA A 312 8.11 21.69 4.97
N LEU A 313 9.35 21.19 4.87
CA LEU A 313 10.54 22.03 4.70
C LEU A 313 10.77 22.47 3.25
N ASN A 314 10.58 21.56 2.29
CA ASN A 314 11.11 21.75 0.94
C ASN A 314 10.04 21.87 -0.15
N GLN A 315 8.77 21.55 0.13
CA GLN A 315 7.73 21.51 -0.92
C GLN A 315 6.61 22.51 -0.66
N LEU A 316 6.34 22.87 0.60
CA LEU A 316 5.32 23.85 0.93
C LEU A 316 5.93 25.26 1.04
N ILE A 317 5.32 26.20 0.31
CA ILE A 317 5.79 27.59 0.22
C ILE A 317 5.33 28.35 1.47
N ASP A 318 6.26 29.04 2.15
CA ASP A 318 5.96 29.75 3.41
C ASP A 318 5.01 30.95 3.26
N SER A 319 4.81 31.46 2.03
CA SER A 319 3.95 32.62 1.76
C SER A 319 2.45 32.32 1.77
N MET A 320 2.05 31.05 1.82
CA MET A 320 0.64 30.65 1.82
C MET A 320 0.39 29.43 2.73
N PRO A 321 -0.84 29.20 3.18
CA PRO A 321 -1.14 28.03 3.99
C PRO A 321 -0.87 26.73 3.22
N GLY A 322 -0.26 25.75 3.89
CA GLY A 322 0.01 24.43 3.34
C GLY A 322 -0.68 23.31 4.12
N ILE A 323 -1.15 22.28 3.43
CA ILE A 323 -1.59 21.01 4.02
C ILE A 323 -0.75 19.87 3.48
N ILE A 324 -0.35 18.96 4.36
CA ILE A 324 0.24 17.69 3.98
C ILE A 324 -0.83 16.62 4.16
N VAL A 325 -1.09 15.84 3.11
CA VAL A 325 -1.99 14.69 3.16
C VAL A 325 -1.17 13.43 2.97
N ALA A 326 -1.11 12.60 4.00
CA ALA A 326 -0.26 11.43 4.08
C ALA A 326 -1.08 10.14 4.11
N PHE A 327 -0.98 9.34 3.06
CA PHE A 327 -1.51 7.99 3.03
C PHE A 327 -0.54 7.02 3.70
N LEU A 328 -0.96 6.38 4.78
CA LEU A 328 -0.19 5.35 5.48
C LEU A 328 -0.58 3.97 4.95
N GLU A 329 0.29 3.37 4.15
CA GLU A 329 0.03 2.04 3.56
C GLU A 329 -0.01 0.96 4.64
N ASP A 330 -0.90 -0.02 4.46
CA ASP A 330 -1.07 -1.16 5.38
C ASP A 330 -1.37 -0.78 6.84
N VAL A 331 -1.78 0.46 7.09
CA VAL A 331 -2.48 0.85 8.30
C VAL A 331 -3.96 0.75 7.97
N TYR A 332 -4.71 0.02 8.81
CA TYR A 332 -6.14 -0.16 8.61
C TYR A 332 -6.97 0.66 9.59
N ASP A 333 -6.42 1.03 10.75
CA ASP A 333 -7.14 1.77 11.78
C ASP A 333 -6.30 2.94 12.30
N LEU A 334 -6.79 4.16 12.09
CA LEU A 334 -6.25 5.42 12.59
C LEU A 334 -6.94 5.89 13.87
N ARG A 335 -8.08 5.29 14.27
CA ARG A 335 -8.84 5.76 15.45
C ARG A 335 -7.99 5.71 16.72
N GLU A 336 -7.28 4.61 16.90
CA GLU A 336 -6.35 4.43 18.02
C GLU A 336 -5.13 5.34 17.92
N LEU A 337 -4.81 5.86 16.72
CA LEU A 337 -3.67 6.74 16.48
C LEU A 337 -3.97 8.23 16.76
N GLY A 338 -5.23 8.59 17.00
CA GLY A 338 -5.65 9.99 17.16
C GLY A 338 -5.27 10.66 18.48
N SER A 339 -5.03 9.89 19.55
CA SER A 339 -4.76 10.43 20.88
C SER A 339 -3.76 9.58 21.67
N GLY A 340 -2.79 10.23 22.32
CA GLY A 340 -1.79 9.60 23.19
C GLY A 340 -0.75 8.75 22.46
N THR A 341 -0.71 8.80 21.13
CA THR A 341 0.16 7.93 20.32
C THR A 341 1.43 8.61 19.86
N GLY A 342 2.41 7.79 19.45
CA GLY A 342 3.63 8.27 18.82
C GLY A 342 3.36 9.11 17.57
N LEU A 343 2.31 8.80 16.77
CA LEU A 343 1.95 9.57 15.59
C LEU A 343 1.49 10.98 15.96
N GLN A 344 0.63 11.11 16.98
CA GLN A 344 0.17 12.42 17.47
C GLN A 344 1.35 13.22 18.05
N ILE A 345 2.15 12.61 18.94
CA ILE A 345 3.28 13.29 19.61
C ILE A 345 4.25 13.83 18.55
N MET A 346 4.63 12.97 17.60
CA MET A 346 5.51 13.32 16.48
C MET A 346 4.94 14.47 15.63
N THR A 347 3.65 14.41 15.29
CA THR A 347 3.00 15.43 14.47
C THR A 347 2.91 16.76 15.21
N ASN A 348 2.54 16.75 16.49
CA ASN A 348 2.48 17.95 17.33
C ASN A 348 3.86 18.57 17.51
N GLU A 349 4.90 17.76 17.72
CA GLU A 349 6.28 18.24 17.81
C GLU A 349 6.68 18.96 16.53
N LEU A 350 6.38 18.39 15.35
CA LEU A 350 6.62 19.07 14.07
C LEU A 350 5.89 20.40 14.00
N LEU A 351 4.56 20.41 14.21
CA LEU A 351 3.72 21.60 14.04
C LEU A 351 4.01 22.71 15.07
N SER A 352 4.60 22.36 16.23
CA SER A 352 5.04 23.33 17.23
C SER A 352 6.22 24.22 16.78
N LYS A 353 6.96 23.82 15.75
CA LYS A 353 8.16 24.53 15.29
C LYS A 353 7.76 25.78 14.50
N LYS A 354 8.23 26.96 14.94
CA LYS A 354 7.93 28.28 14.32
C LYS A 354 8.12 28.33 12.80
N LYS A 355 9.15 27.65 12.28
CA LYS A 355 9.43 27.58 10.83
C LYS A 355 8.35 26.89 10.00
N PHE A 356 7.46 26.13 10.65
CA PHE A 356 6.32 25.46 10.02
C PHE A 356 4.99 26.15 10.34
N SER A 357 5.02 27.44 10.74
CA SER A 357 3.82 28.24 10.97
C SER A 357 2.98 28.48 9.71
N HIS A 358 3.51 28.25 8.51
CA HIS A 358 2.70 28.25 7.28
C HIS A 358 1.88 26.97 7.09
N ILE A 359 2.20 25.88 7.78
CA ILE A 359 1.45 24.63 7.68
C ILE A 359 0.15 24.77 8.48
N ALA A 360 -0.99 24.60 7.81
CA ALA A 360 -2.32 24.65 8.43
C ALA A 360 -2.66 23.34 9.18
N GLY A 361 -2.18 22.21 8.67
CA GLY A 361 -2.33 20.91 9.32
C GLY A 361 -1.78 19.76 8.50
N ILE A 362 -1.83 18.57 9.10
CA ILE A 362 -1.43 17.31 8.49
C ILE A 362 -2.59 16.34 8.58
N SER A 363 -3.02 15.80 7.45
CA SER A 363 -4.00 14.73 7.39
C SER A 363 -3.30 13.40 7.18
N TYR A 364 -3.63 12.41 7.99
CA TYR A 364 -3.30 11.01 7.71
C TYR A 364 -4.55 10.30 7.20
N CYS A 365 -4.38 9.46 6.19
CA CYS A 365 -5.41 8.57 5.68
C CYS A 365 -4.85 7.14 5.57
N SER A 366 -5.76 6.17 5.62
CA SER A 366 -5.42 4.75 5.69
C SER A 366 -6.08 3.96 4.58
N GLU A 367 -5.72 2.68 4.48
CA GLU A 367 -6.46 1.73 3.65
C GLU A 367 -7.95 1.70 4.06
N THR A 368 -8.80 1.38 3.10
CA THR A 368 -10.24 1.28 3.36
C THR A 368 -10.52 0.02 4.17
N GLN A 369 -11.16 0.18 5.34
CA GLN A 369 -11.70 -0.95 6.07
C GLN A 369 -12.98 -1.43 5.39
N ILE A 370 -13.06 -2.74 5.14
CA ILE A 370 -14.28 -3.40 4.67
C ILE A 370 -14.88 -4.15 5.85
N HIS A 371 -16.03 -3.67 6.33
CA HIS A 371 -16.82 -4.39 7.32
C HIS A 371 -17.94 -5.15 6.63
N SER A 372 -17.76 -6.46 6.45
CA SER A 372 -18.79 -7.35 5.94
C SER A 372 -19.77 -7.71 7.06
N HIS A 373 -21.02 -7.29 6.94
CA HIS A 373 -22.16 -7.81 7.69
C HIS A 373 -22.97 -8.71 6.76
N SER A 374 -23.84 -9.57 7.32
CA SER A 374 -24.51 -10.69 6.63
C SER A 374 -25.19 -10.36 5.29
N MET A 375 -25.45 -9.09 4.98
CA MET A 375 -25.99 -8.62 3.69
C MET A 375 -25.40 -7.26 3.21
N SER A 376 -24.31 -6.76 3.81
CA SER A 376 -23.75 -5.46 3.44
C SER A 376 -22.24 -5.38 3.65
N GLU A 377 -21.58 -4.61 2.79
CA GLU A 377 -20.18 -4.25 2.96
C GLU A 377 -20.10 -2.74 3.19
N ILE A 378 -19.57 -2.36 4.35
CA ILE A 378 -19.33 -0.95 4.68
C ILE A 378 -17.86 -0.65 4.41
N TYR A 379 -17.61 0.30 3.52
CA TYR A 379 -16.29 0.75 3.10
C TYR A 379 -15.96 2.07 3.79
N ASN A 380 -15.07 2.04 4.80
CA ASN A 380 -14.68 3.23 5.55
C ASN A 380 -13.19 3.53 5.35
N SER A 381 -12.90 4.62 4.63
CA SER A 381 -11.57 5.24 4.65
C SER A 381 -11.51 6.21 5.82
N GLN A 382 -10.60 5.94 6.75
CA GLN A 382 -10.42 6.75 7.94
C GLN A 382 -9.49 7.92 7.63
N ASN A 383 -9.82 9.10 8.16
CA ASN A 383 -9.00 10.29 8.08
C ASN A 383 -8.73 10.81 9.49
N LEU A 384 -7.48 11.17 9.76
CA LEU A 384 -7.04 11.76 11.01
C LEU A 384 -6.34 13.08 10.71
N PHE A 385 -6.92 14.19 11.15
CA PHE A 385 -6.40 15.53 10.86
C PHE A 385 -5.86 16.22 12.11
N PHE A 386 -4.56 16.52 12.09
CA PHE A 386 -3.90 17.33 13.12
C PHE A 386 -3.78 18.77 12.65
N ARG A 387 -4.53 19.67 13.30
CA ARG A 387 -4.48 21.11 13.05
C ARG A 387 -3.23 21.71 13.68
N ASN A 388 -2.59 22.65 12.99
CA ASN A 388 -1.50 23.43 13.57
C ASN A 388 -2.07 24.62 14.37
N PRO A 389 -1.98 24.62 15.72
CA PRO A 389 -2.45 25.74 16.53
C PRO A 389 -1.62 27.01 16.30
N HIS A 390 -0.41 26.88 15.74
CA HIS A 390 0.52 27.98 15.46
C HIS A 390 0.50 28.42 13.99
N CYS A 391 -0.51 28.01 13.22
CA CYS A 391 -0.64 28.47 11.83
C CYS A 391 -0.75 30.01 11.79
N LYS A 392 0.05 30.68 10.96
CA LYS A 392 0.04 32.16 10.84
C LYS A 392 -1.11 32.70 9.98
N PHE A 393 -1.85 31.83 9.30
CA PHE A 393 -2.96 32.19 8.43
C PHE A 393 -4.29 31.94 9.14
N GLU A 394 -4.93 33.00 9.65
CA GLU A 394 -6.16 32.88 10.45
C GLU A 394 -7.30 32.19 9.69
N ASN A 395 -7.48 32.52 8.40
CA ASN A 395 -8.51 31.90 7.53
C ASN A 395 -8.32 30.38 7.40
N ALA A 396 -7.08 29.89 7.51
CA ALA A 396 -6.78 28.47 7.40
C ALA A 396 -7.11 27.69 8.69
N LYS A 397 -7.06 28.34 9.87
CA LYS A 397 -7.25 27.63 11.16
C LYS A 397 -8.63 27.00 11.30
N THR A 398 -9.66 27.68 10.79
CA THR A 398 -11.06 27.26 10.89
C THR A 398 -11.56 26.52 9.65
N TYR A 399 -10.79 26.54 8.55
CA TYR A 399 -11.20 25.90 7.30
C TYR A 399 -11.26 24.37 7.41
N GLN A 400 -12.27 23.77 6.79
CA GLN A 400 -12.48 22.32 6.75
C GLN A 400 -11.80 21.70 5.53
N PHE A 401 -10.49 21.47 5.65
CA PHE A 401 -9.66 20.92 4.57
C PHE A 401 -10.15 19.56 4.09
N ILE A 402 -10.40 18.64 5.01
CA ILE A 402 -10.89 17.29 4.69
C ILE A 402 -12.17 17.05 5.48
N ASP A 403 -13.17 16.46 4.83
CA ASP A 403 -14.42 16.11 5.52
C ASP A 403 -14.13 15.02 6.56
N GLN A 404 -14.53 15.30 7.80
CA GLN A 404 -14.65 14.27 8.83
C GLN A 404 -15.79 13.35 8.39
N GLN A 405 -15.51 12.07 8.29
CA GLN A 405 -16.50 11.04 8.02
C GLN A 405 -16.48 9.99 9.10
#